data_AF-A0A816J4E8-F1
#
_entry.id   AF-A0A816J4E8-F1
#
_cell.length_a   1.000
_cell.length_b   1.000
_cell.length_c   1.000
_cell.angle_alpha   90.00
_cell.angle_beta   90.00
_cell.angle_gamma   90.00
#
_symmetry.space_group_name_H-M   'P 1'
#
loop_
_entity.id
_entity.type
_entity.pdbx_description
1 polymer ?
#
loop_
_entity_poly.entity_id
_entity_poly.type
_entity_poly.pdbx_seq_one_letter_code
_entity_poly.pdbx_strand_id
1 'polypeptide(L)'
;MNEKEDFMSEPFIVKTINDEETTLHDYQFDNNSQGNTSFSKTYFHGINALSGISVLSVPYALASGGWLSLIIFFTIAITTLHCAILIKRCMDMDPLIRSYPDIGYKAFGNTGRVVVSIFMNLELYLVATSFLILEDDNLNKLFSNVGFNFMGLEFGGKQMFIVLVALIILPSVWLDDMRILSYFHLFPFLCVSHASGVFAYLLILASIFWVGAFEGVGFKNNDSKIFRINGVTTSVSLYAFCYCAHPVFPTLYTSMKNKRQFSNVMVICFTICTFIYASVAILGYLMYGSNVESITDNTESSD
;
A
#
# COMPACT_ATOMS: atom_id res chain seq x y z
N MET A 1 62.11 20.60 7.19
CA MET A 1 61.13 20.74 8.28
C MET A 1 60.17 21.84 7.86
N ASN A 2 58.93 21.41 7.58
CA ASN A 2 57.71 22.18 7.25
C ASN A 2 57.59 22.79 5.85
N GLU A 3 57.21 21.91 4.91
CA GLU A 3 56.18 22.18 3.90
C GLU A 3 54.91 22.69 4.59
N LYS A 4 54.45 23.88 4.21
CA LYS A 4 53.05 24.27 4.26
C LYS A 4 52.65 24.47 2.80
N GLU A 5 52.30 23.38 2.14
CA GLU A 5 51.67 23.44 0.82
C GLU A 5 50.22 23.89 0.95
N ASP A 6 49.86 24.77 0.03
CA ASP A 6 48.56 25.37 -0.17
C ASP A 6 47.43 24.35 -0.15
N PHE A 7 46.51 24.53 0.81
CA PHE A 7 45.14 24.03 0.72
C PHE A 7 44.39 24.87 -0.32
N MET A 8 44.77 24.73 -1.60
CA MET A 8 44.05 25.30 -2.72
C MET A 8 42.79 24.46 -2.93
N SER A 9 41.66 25.08 -2.62
CA SER A 9 40.33 24.76 -3.11
C SER A 9 40.37 24.07 -4.47
N GLU A 10 40.02 22.77 -4.50
CA GLU A 10 39.78 22.08 -5.76
C GLU A 10 38.80 22.89 -6.61
N PRO A 11 39.08 23.12 -7.91
CA PRO A 11 38.16 23.84 -8.77
C PRO A 11 36.79 23.14 -8.73
N PHE A 12 35.71 23.91 -8.61
CA PHE A 12 34.33 23.39 -8.61
C PHE A 12 34.05 22.42 -9.79
N ILE A 13 34.73 22.62 -10.91
CA ILE A 13 34.69 21.75 -12.08
C ILE A 13 35.30 20.37 -11.81
N VAL A 14 36.43 20.27 -11.08
CA VAL A 14 37.05 19.00 -10.71
C VAL A 14 36.18 18.22 -9.73
N LYS A 15 35.54 18.93 -8.78
CA LYS A 15 34.58 18.31 -7.85
C LYS A 15 33.35 17.75 -8.58
N THR A 16 32.82 18.51 -9.54
CA THR A 16 31.67 18.08 -10.37
C THR A 16 32.02 16.87 -11.25
N ILE A 17 33.22 16.84 -11.84
CA ILE A 17 33.70 15.72 -12.67
C ILE A 17 33.92 14.48 -11.80
N ASN A 18 34.52 14.62 -10.63
CA ASN A 18 34.71 13.51 -9.69
C ASN A 18 33.36 12.98 -9.16
N ASP A 19 32.38 13.84 -8.91
CA ASP A 19 31.02 13.44 -8.52
C ASP A 19 30.30 12.72 -9.68
N GLU A 20 30.47 13.16 -10.93
CA GLU A 20 29.96 12.48 -12.13
C GLU A 20 30.64 11.13 -12.38
N GLU A 21 31.95 11.03 -12.17
CA GLU A 21 32.72 9.80 -12.40
C GLU A 21 32.50 8.77 -11.27
N THR A 22 32.37 9.23 -10.02
CA THR A 22 32.01 8.38 -8.87
C THR A 22 30.58 7.87 -9.00
N THR A 23 29.64 8.73 -9.42
CA THR A 23 28.28 8.27 -9.72
C THR A 23 28.28 7.30 -10.90
N LEU A 24 29.04 7.53 -11.98
CA LEU A 24 29.18 6.59 -13.11
C LEU A 24 29.73 5.22 -12.70
N HIS A 25 30.70 5.19 -11.79
CA HIS A 25 31.26 3.95 -11.27
C HIS A 25 30.24 3.17 -10.41
N ASP A 26 29.45 3.86 -9.58
CA ASP A 26 28.30 3.27 -8.88
C ASP A 26 27.21 2.80 -9.86
N TYR A 27 26.99 3.54 -10.97
CA TYR A 27 26.08 3.14 -12.04
C TYR A 27 26.51 1.84 -12.73
N GLN A 28 27.81 1.64 -12.97
CA GLN A 28 28.32 0.40 -13.57
C GLN A 28 28.29 -0.77 -12.59
N PHE A 29 28.48 -0.53 -11.28
CA PHE A 29 28.42 -1.57 -10.27
C PHE A 29 26.97 -2.06 -10.04
N ASP A 30 26.00 -1.13 -9.96
CA ASP A 30 24.60 -1.49 -9.76
C ASP A 30 23.90 -1.98 -11.04
N ASN A 31 24.33 -1.59 -12.25
CA ASN A 31 23.80 -2.19 -13.48
C ASN A 31 24.17 -3.67 -13.62
N ASN A 32 25.20 -4.15 -12.90
CA ASN A 32 25.51 -5.57 -12.81
C ASN A 32 24.58 -6.32 -11.84
N SER A 33 23.80 -5.61 -11.02
CA SER A 33 22.65 -6.18 -10.29
C SER A 33 21.39 -6.18 -11.18
N GLN A 34 21.43 -6.99 -12.25
CA GLN A 34 20.25 -7.22 -13.08
C GLN A 34 19.07 -7.67 -12.20
N GLY A 35 17.94 -6.94 -12.27
CA GLY A 35 16.72 -7.27 -11.55
C GLY A 35 16.38 -8.76 -11.66
N ASN A 36 16.33 -9.46 -10.52
CA ASN A 36 16.22 -10.91 -10.47
C ASN A 36 14.76 -11.41 -10.33
N THR A 37 13.77 -10.52 -10.44
CA THR A 37 12.36 -10.90 -10.27
C THR A 37 11.74 -11.32 -11.61
N SER A 38 11.09 -12.48 -11.60
CA SER A 38 10.36 -13.01 -12.76
C SER A 38 9.04 -12.26 -12.98
N PHE A 39 8.47 -12.38 -14.17
CA PHE A 39 7.19 -11.76 -14.54
C PHE A 39 6.07 -12.11 -13.55
N SER A 40 5.92 -13.39 -13.20
CA SER A 40 4.91 -13.85 -12.25
C SER A 40 5.12 -13.28 -10.85
N LYS A 41 6.38 -13.22 -10.37
CA LYS A 41 6.69 -12.62 -9.06
C LYS A 41 6.36 -11.12 -9.02
N THR A 42 6.72 -10.40 -10.08
CA THR A 42 6.39 -8.97 -10.23
C THR A 42 4.88 -8.75 -10.23
N TYR A 43 4.15 -9.60 -10.93
CA TYR A 43 2.69 -9.56 -10.96
C TYR A 43 2.05 -9.79 -9.58
N PHE A 44 2.51 -10.80 -8.83
CA PHE A 44 2.02 -11.03 -7.46
C PHE A 44 2.38 -9.89 -6.52
N HIS A 45 3.59 -9.35 -6.62
CA HIS A 45 4.01 -8.20 -5.82
C HIS A 45 3.22 -6.94 -6.18
N GLY A 46 2.93 -6.72 -7.46
CA GLY A 46 2.10 -5.62 -7.94
C GLY A 46 0.66 -5.71 -7.45
N ILE A 47 0.07 -6.91 -7.46
CA ILE A 47 -1.25 -7.14 -6.86
C ILE A 47 -1.19 -6.93 -5.35
N ASN A 48 -0.21 -7.44 -4.62
CA ASN A 48 -0.14 -7.22 -3.17
C ASN A 48 0.09 -5.74 -2.82
N ALA A 49 0.82 -5.00 -3.64
CA ALA A 49 1.04 -3.57 -3.45
C ALA A 49 -0.21 -2.72 -3.73
N LEU A 50 -1.02 -3.12 -4.72
CA LEU A 50 -2.25 -2.40 -5.12
C LEU A 50 -3.48 -2.86 -4.32
N SER A 51 -3.57 -4.16 -4.07
CA SER A 51 -4.59 -4.83 -3.29
C SER A 51 -4.15 -4.91 -1.84
N GLY A 52 -4.28 -3.81 -1.11
CA GLY A 52 -4.11 -3.76 0.34
C GLY A 52 -5.43 -3.94 1.11
N ILE A 53 -5.34 -3.86 2.44
CA ILE A 53 -6.46 -3.89 3.40
C ILE A 53 -7.60 -2.91 3.06
N SER A 54 -7.31 -1.86 2.27
CA SER A 54 -8.27 -0.87 1.80
C SER A 54 -9.54 -1.45 1.14
N VAL A 55 -9.53 -2.71 0.68
CA VAL A 55 -10.71 -3.43 0.18
C VAL A 55 -11.92 -3.37 1.12
N LEU A 56 -11.68 -3.33 2.43
CA LEU A 56 -12.72 -3.31 3.46
C LEU A 56 -13.47 -1.97 3.50
N SER A 57 -12.83 -0.90 3.01
CA SER A 57 -13.41 0.45 2.99
C SER A 57 -14.27 0.73 1.74
N VAL A 58 -14.16 -0.08 0.69
CA VAL A 58 -14.85 0.14 -0.60
C VAL A 58 -16.38 0.02 -0.50
N PRO A 59 -16.95 -0.94 0.26
CA PRO A 59 -18.39 -0.97 0.52
C PRO A 59 -18.89 0.30 1.22
N TYR A 60 -18.14 0.79 2.20
CA TYR A 60 -18.49 2.01 2.95
C TYR A 60 -18.41 3.25 2.07
N ALA A 61 -17.40 3.32 1.20
CA ALA A 61 -17.30 4.36 0.19
C ALA A 61 -18.51 4.35 -0.77
N LEU A 62 -18.97 3.18 -1.21
CA LEU A 62 -20.15 3.06 -2.07
C LEU A 62 -21.44 3.44 -1.32
N ALA A 63 -21.58 3.03 -0.06
CA ALA A 63 -22.73 3.39 0.78
C ALA A 63 -22.83 4.90 1.05
N SER A 64 -21.68 5.53 1.29
CA SER A 64 -21.58 6.97 1.55
C SER A 64 -21.94 7.81 0.33
N GLY A 65 -21.44 7.44 -0.86
CA GLY A 65 -21.61 8.22 -2.09
C GLY A 65 -22.81 7.82 -2.95
N GLY A 66 -23.36 6.63 -2.73
CA GLY A 66 -24.41 6.02 -3.57
C GLY A 66 -23.85 5.44 -4.87
N TRP A 67 -24.69 4.78 -5.66
CA TRP A 67 -24.29 4.03 -6.86
C TRP A 67 -23.50 4.83 -7.90
N LEU A 68 -23.81 6.13 -8.07
CA LEU A 68 -23.11 6.99 -9.02
C LEU A 68 -21.64 7.23 -8.62
N SER A 69 -21.28 7.02 -7.35
CA SER A 69 -19.88 7.09 -6.90
C SER A 69 -18.99 6.02 -7.53
N LEU A 70 -19.55 4.94 -8.11
CA LEU A 70 -18.77 3.99 -8.91
C LEU A 70 -18.12 4.63 -10.15
N ILE A 71 -18.73 5.68 -10.73
CA ILE A 71 -18.11 6.43 -11.83
C ILE A 71 -16.82 7.10 -11.33
N ILE A 72 -16.85 7.66 -10.12
CA ILE A 72 -15.68 8.26 -9.48
C ILE A 72 -14.63 7.17 -9.22
N PHE A 73 -15.04 6.00 -8.72
CA PHE A 73 -14.15 4.85 -8.51
C PHE A 73 -13.40 4.45 -9.79
N PHE A 74 -14.11 4.26 -10.91
CA PHE A 74 -13.48 3.91 -12.19
C PHE A 74 -12.61 5.05 -12.73
N THR A 75 -13.00 6.31 -12.52
CA THR A 75 -12.20 7.46 -12.93
C THR A 75 -10.88 7.48 -12.17
N ILE A 76 -10.89 7.28 -10.85
CA ILE A 76 -9.69 7.19 -10.02
C ILE A 76 -8.80 6.02 -10.48
N ALA A 77 -9.39 4.86 -10.78
CA ALA A 77 -8.64 3.69 -11.28
C ALA A 77 -7.93 3.98 -12.61
N ILE A 78 -8.59 4.68 -13.55
CA ILE A 78 -8.01 5.06 -14.84
C ILE A 78 -6.92 6.11 -14.65
N THR A 79 -7.16 7.13 -13.83
CA THR A 79 -6.18 8.19 -13.54
C THR A 79 -4.93 7.62 -12.88
N THR A 80 -5.08 6.74 -11.90
CA THR A 80 -3.95 6.12 -11.18
C THR A 80 -3.18 5.14 -12.08
N LEU A 81 -3.86 4.38 -12.94
CA LEU A 81 -3.20 3.58 -13.98
C LEU A 81 -2.39 4.46 -14.95
N HIS A 82 -2.96 5.59 -15.36
CA HIS A 82 -2.25 6.55 -16.21
C HIS A 82 -1.00 7.11 -15.51
N CYS A 83 -1.09 7.44 -14.21
CA CYS A 83 0.06 7.84 -13.40
C CYS A 83 1.14 6.76 -13.35
N ALA A 84 0.77 5.48 -13.17
CA ALA A 84 1.72 4.37 -13.18
C ALA A 84 2.48 4.25 -14.52
N ILE A 85 1.77 4.43 -15.64
CA ILE A 85 2.38 4.42 -16.97
C ILE A 85 3.28 5.66 -17.18
N LEU A 86 2.89 6.81 -16.65
CA LEU A 86 3.69 8.03 -16.72
C LEU A 86 4.99 7.91 -15.93
N ILE A 87 4.94 7.33 -14.72
CA ILE A 87 6.12 7.02 -13.91
C ILE A 87 7.09 6.16 -14.70
N LYS A 88 6.59 5.08 -15.31
CA LYS A 88 7.41 4.22 -16.16
C LYS A 88 8.06 5.01 -17.30
N ARG A 89 7.30 5.88 -17.99
CA ARG A 89 7.87 6.74 -19.05
C ARG A 89 8.96 7.64 -18.51
N CYS A 90 8.78 8.25 -17.34
CA CYS A 90 9.83 9.07 -16.71
C CYS A 90 11.09 8.25 -16.43
N MET A 91 10.95 7.01 -15.94
CA MET A 91 12.08 6.12 -15.67
C MET A 91 12.73 5.55 -16.94
N ASP A 92 11.97 5.38 -18.02
CA ASP A 92 12.49 4.98 -19.34
C ASP A 92 13.36 6.09 -19.98
N MET A 93 13.14 7.37 -19.62
CA MET A 93 13.84 8.52 -20.21
C MET A 93 15.28 8.69 -19.70
N ASP A 94 15.55 8.32 -18.46
CA ASP A 94 16.86 8.53 -17.83
C ASP A 94 17.19 7.35 -16.91
N PRO A 95 18.25 6.56 -17.21
CA PRO A 95 18.64 5.41 -16.39
C PRO A 95 19.12 5.80 -14.98
N LEU A 96 19.41 7.08 -14.74
CA LEU A 96 19.77 7.61 -13.42
C LEU A 96 18.56 7.65 -12.47
N ILE A 97 17.32 7.60 -12.99
CA ILE A 97 16.10 7.66 -12.18
C ILE A 97 15.78 6.28 -11.63
N ARG A 98 15.92 6.10 -10.31
CA ARG A 98 15.62 4.83 -9.62
C ARG A 98 14.48 4.93 -8.63
N SER A 99 14.19 6.13 -8.15
CA SER A 99 13.15 6.40 -7.15
C SER A 99 12.20 7.52 -7.61
N TYR A 100 11.02 7.60 -6.99
CA TYR A 100 10.06 8.66 -7.29
C TYR A 100 10.62 10.08 -7.01
N PRO A 101 11.36 10.33 -5.91
CA PRO A 101 12.05 11.60 -5.69
C PRO A 101 13.04 12.01 -6.79
N ASP A 102 13.68 11.06 -7.49
CA ASP A 102 14.61 11.37 -8.58
C ASP A 102 13.87 11.94 -9.79
N ILE A 103 12.63 11.52 -10.03
CA ILE A 103 11.74 12.14 -11.03
C ILE A 103 11.50 13.61 -10.65
N GLY A 104 11.22 13.88 -9.37
CA GLY A 104 11.07 15.23 -8.83
C GLY A 104 12.34 16.07 -8.98
N TYR A 105 13.51 15.47 -8.75
CA TYR A 105 14.81 16.11 -8.96
C TYR A 105 15.03 16.51 -10.42
N LYS A 106 14.73 15.61 -11.36
CA LYS A 106 14.88 15.90 -12.79
C LYS A 106 13.90 16.95 -13.30
N ALA A 107 12.70 17.03 -12.73
CA ALA A 107 11.69 18.00 -13.16
C ALA A 107 11.87 19.39 -12.52
N PHE A 108 12.22 19.47 -11.23
CA PHE A 108 12.22 20.73 -10.46
C PHE A 108 13.49 20.96 -9.62
N GLY A 109 14.56 20.19 -9.86
CA GLY A 109 15.81 20.28 -9.12
C GLY A 109 15.67 19.83 -7.65
N ASN A 110 16.57 20.32 -6.79
CA ASN A 110 16.64 19.88 -5.40
C ASN A 110 15.35 20.14 -4.61
N THR A 111 14.66 21.25 -4.87
CA THR A 111 13.36 21.56 -4.24
C THR A 111 12.31 20.50 -4.57
N GLY A 112 12.23 20.06 -5.83
CA GLY A 112 11.33 18.98 -6.25
C GLY A 112 11.62 17.67 -5.53
N ARG A 113 12.91 17.31 -5.43
CA ARG A 113 13.33 16.10 -4.73
C ARG A 113 12.86 16.07 -3.27
N VAL A 114 13.06 17.17 -2.55
CA VAL A 114 12.68 17.29 -1.14
C VAL A 114 11.16 17.23 -0.97
N VAL A 115 10.41 18.02 -1.76
CA VAL A 115 8.94 18.05 -1.69
C VAL A 115 8.35 16.66 -1.97
N VAL A 116 8.79 16.01 -3.04
CA VAL A 116 8.34 14.66 -3.40
C VAL A 116 8.70 13.64 -2.33
N SER A 117 9.90 13.73 -1.74
CA SER A 117 10.31 12.85 -0.65
C SER A 117 9.42 13.03 0.58
N ILE A 118 9.05 14.26 0.94
CA ILE A 118 8.16 14.53 2.08
C ILE A 118 6.79 13.89 1.86
N PHE A 119 6.16 14.12 0.70
CA PHE A 119 4.85 13.53 0.39
C PHE A 119 4.89 12.00 0.38
N MET A 120 5.93 11.41 -0.21
CA MET A 120 6.15 9.97 -0.24
C MET A 120 6.27 9.37 1.18
N ASN A 121 7.08 9.98 2.04
CA ASN A 121 7.23 9.50 3.42
C ASN A 121 5.95 9.69 4.24
N LEU A 122 5.24 10.81 4.04
CA LEU A 122 3.96 11.06 4.68
C LEU A 122 2.92 10.02 4.24
N GLU A 123 2.85 9.71 2.95
CA GLU A 123 1.96 8.68 2.39
C GLU A 123 2.24 7.31 3.03
N LEU A 124 3.51 6.89 3.06
CA LEU A 124 3.91 5.63 3.71
C LEU A 124 3.57 5.59 5.20
N TYR A 125 3.80 6.71 5.92
CA TYR A 125 3.47 6.83 7.33
C TYR A 125 1.96 6.71 7.60
N LEU A 126 1.14 7.38 6.79
CA LEU A 126 -0.32 7.30 6.89
C LEU A 126 -0.83 5.90 6.60
N VAL A 127 -0.30 5.22 5.57
CA VAL A 127 -0.64 3.82 5.26
C VAL A 127 -0.29 2.90 6.42
N ALA A 128 0.91 3.03 6.99
CA ALA A 128 1.35 2.24 8.14
C ALA A 128 0.45 2.48 9.36
N THR A 129 0.12 3.74 9.65
CA THR A 129 -0.79 4.11 10.75
C THR A 129 -2.18 3.52 10.55
N SER A 130 -2.72 3.56 9.33
CA SER A 130 -4.03 2.95 9.01
C SER A 130 -4.05 1.43 9.27
N PHE A 131 -2.95 0.73 9.02
CA PHE A 131 -2.87 -0.70 9.35
C PHE A 131 -2.85 -0.96 10.86
N LEU A 132 -2.12 -0.14 11.63
CA LEU A 132 -2.11 -0.26 13.09
C LEU A 132 -3.49 -0.01 13.71
N ILE A 133 -4.23 0.99 13.19
CA ILE A 133 -5.60 1.27 13.64
C ILE A 133 -6.51 0.08 13.34
N LEU A 134 -6.48 -0.45 12.12
CA LEU A 134 -7.29 -1.61 11.76
C LEU A 134 -6.97 -2.84 12.62
N GLU A 135 -5.69 -3.04 12.91
CA GLU A 135 -5.25 -4.13 13.76
C GLU A 135 -5.77 -3.93 15.21
N ASP A 136 -5.65 -2.73 15.78
CA ASP A 136 -6.25 -2.38 17.09
C ASP A 136 -7.76 -2.65 17.11
N ASP A 137 -8.51 -2.18 16.11
CA ASP A 137 -9.96 -2.39 16.03
C ASP A 137 -10.33 -3.88 15.94
N ASN A 138 -9.60 -4.64 15.13
CA ASN A 138 -9.86 -6.07 14.96
C ASN A 138 -9.53 -6.86 16.24
N LEU A 139 -8.44 -6.53 16.93
CA LEU A 139 -8.05 -7.23 18.15
C LEU A 139 -8.89 -6.83 19.35
N ASN A 140 -9.31 -5.57 19.44
CA ASN A 140 -10.29 -5.15 20.43
C ASN A 140 -11.60 -5.96 20.28
N LYS A 141 -12.03 -6.29 19.06
CA LYS A 141 -13.18 -7.16 18.80
C LYS A 141 -12.94 -8.62 19.18
N LEU A 142 -11.75 -9.16 18.93
CA LEU A 142 -11.41 -10.55 19.22
C LEU A 142 -11.15 -10.83 20.71
N PHE A 143 -10.62 -9.84 21.44
CA PHE A 143 -10.16 -9.97 22.83
C PHE A 143 -10.92 -9.07 23.82
N SER A 144 -12.09 -8.55 23.43
CA SER A 144 -12.95 -7.71 24.29
C SER A 144 -13.27 -8.35 25.65
N ASN A 145 -13.21 -9.69 25.72
CA ASN A 145 -13.61 -10.48 26.89
C ASN A 145 -12.43 -11.13 27.64
N VAL A 146 -11.19 -10.73 27.37
CA VAL A 146 -9.99 -11.33 27.98
C VAL A 146 -9.33 -10.35 28.95
N GLY A 147 -9.90 -10.24 30.15
CA GLY A 147 -9.27 -9.57 31.29
C GLY A 147 -8.43 -10.57 32.07
N PHE A 148 -7.10 -10.43 32.07
CA PHE A 148 -6.22 -11.22 32.92
C PHE A 148 -5.81 -10.40 34.14
N ASN A 149 -6.30 -10.80 35.31
CA ASN A 149 -5.87 -10.24 36.58
C ASN A 149 -4.54 -10.90 37.00
N PHE A 150 -3.43 -10.20 36.79
CA PHE A 150 -2.12 -10.62 37.28
C PHE A 150 -1.60 -9.60 38.29
N MET A 151 -1.44 -10.02 39.55
CA MET A 151 -0.81 -9.24 40.62
C MET A 151 -1.51 -7.90 40.99
N GLY A 152 -2.84 -7.84 40.95
CA GLY A 152 -3.62 -6.67 41.41
C GLY A 152 -3.67 -5.48 40.45
N LEU A 153 -3.15 -5.66 39.23
CA LEU A 153 -3.30 -4.74 38.11
C LEU A 153 -4.25 -5.39 37.09
N GLU A 154 -5.41 -4.77 36.86
CA GLU A 154 -6.30 -5.17 35.77
C GLU A 154 -5.67 -4.76 34.43
N PHE A 155 -4.99 -5.71 33.80
CA PHE A 155 -4.58 -5.56 32.41
C PHE A 155 -5.77 -5.96 31.52
N GLY A 156 -6.37 -4.97 30.87
CA GLY A 156 -7.32 -5.21 29.80
C GLY A 156 -6.62 -5.78 28.56
N GLY A 157 -7.34 -6.52 27.74
CA GLY A 157 -6.82 -7.11 26.49
C GLY A 157 -6.14 -6.08 25.59
N LYS A 158 -6.62 -4.84 25.60
CA LYS A 158 -6.06 -3.71 24.83
C LYS A 158 -4.63 -3.33 25.24
N GLN A 159 -4.32 -3.27 26.54
CA GLN A 159 -2.95 -2.90 26.98
C GLN A 159 -1.92 -4.00 26.69
N MET A 160 -2.31 -5.27 26.86
CA MET A 160 -1.47 -6.42 26.49
C MET A 160 -1.17 -6.44 24.99
N PHE A 161 -2.18 -6.13 24.16
CA PHE A 161 -2.00 -6.09 22.72
C PHE A 161 -1.03 -5.00 22.27
N ILE A 162 -1.16 -3.78 22.80
CA ILE A 162 -0.23 -2.67 22.52
C ILE A 162 1.21 -3.06 22.90
N VAL A 163 1.40 -3.72 24.06
CA VAL A 163 2.71 -4.20 24.49
C VAL A 163 3.24 -5.30 23.56
N LEU A 164 2.40 -6.22 23.10
CA LEU A 164 2.77 -7.30 22.19
C LEU A 164 3.13 -6.79 20.79
N VAL A 165 2.35 -5.85 20.24
CA VAL A 165 2.67 -5.17 18.98
C VAL A 165 3.95 -4.36 19.12
N ALA A 166 4.11 -3.59 20.20
CA ALA A 166 5.35 -2.89 20.46
C ALA A 166 6.53 -3.88 20.50
N LEU A 167 6.38 -5.04 21.16
CA LEU A 167 7.42 -6.05 21.27
C LEU A 167 7.73 -6.78 19.95
N ILE A 168 6.79 -6.85 19.00
CA ILE A 168 7.00 -7.46 17.67
C ILE A 168 7.52 -6.43 16.65
N ILE A 169 6.98 -5.22 16.67
CA ILE A 169 7.35 -4.14 15.74
C ILE A 169 8.66 -3.47 16.14
N LEU A 170 8.96 -3.25 17.44
CA LEU A 170 10.23 -2.65 17.86
C LEU A 170 11.45 -3.41 17.32
N PRO A 171 11.54 -4.75 17.47
CA PRO A 171 12.67 -5.50 16.93
C PRO A 171 12.74 -5.40 15.41
N SER A 172 11.58 -5.38 14.74
CA SER A 172 11.49 -5.28 13.28
C SER A 172 12.01 -3.93 12.75
N VAL A 173 11.86 -2.85 13.52
CA VAL A 173 12.37 -1.50 13.18
C VAL A 173 13.87 -1.35 13.53
N TRP A 174 14.38 -2.12 14.50
CA TRP A 174 15.78 -2.06 14.93
C TRP A 174 16.72 -3.02 14.18
N LEU A 175 16.16 -3.95 13.40
CA LEU A 175 16.93 -4.84 12.54
C LEU A 175 17.21 -4.15 11.20
N ASP A 176 18.35 -3.47 11.11
CA ASP A 176 18.85 -2.79 9.90
C ASP A 176 19.09 -3.75 8.71
N ASP A 177 19.14 -5.05 8.94
CA ASP A 177 19.39 -6.07 7.91
C ASP A 177 18.08 -6.75 7.47
N MET A 178 17.56 -6.31 6.31
CA MET A 178 16.41 -6.88 5.58
C MET A 178 16.54 -8.38 5.23
N ARG A 179 17.65 -9.03 5.60
CA ARG A 179 17.94 -10.46 5.39
C ARG A 179 17.23 -11.36 6.41
N ILE A 180 17.01 -10.90 7.64
CA ILE A 180 16.40 -11.71 8.72
C ILE A 180 14.89 -11.91 8.47
N LEU A 181 14.22 -10.92 7.90
CA LEU A 181 12.82 -11.00 7.46
C LEU A 181 12.60 -12.08 6.38
N SER A 182 13.61 -12.30 5.52
CA SER A 182 13.58 -13.37 4.51
C SER A 182 13.68 -14.78 5.10
N TYR A 183 14.27 -14.96 6.29
CA TYR A 183 14.30 -16.26 6.97
C TYR A 183 12.94 -16.63 7.57
N PHE A 184 12.14 -15.64 7.98
CA PHE A 184 10.74 -15.87 8.42
C PHE A 184 9.86 -16.39 7.26
N HIS A 185 10.15 -16.00 6.03
CA HIS A 185 9.49 -16.52 4.82
C HIS A 185 9.86 -17.96 4.43
N LEU A 186 10.86 -18.56 5.07
CA LEU A 186 11.32 -19.93 4.75
C LEU A 186 10.45 -21.03 5.40
N PHE A 187 9.53 -20.68 6.31
CA PHE A 187 8.63 -21.67 6.92
C PHE A 187 7.55 -22.13 5.91
N PRO A 188 7.40 -23.43 5.63
CA PRO A 188 6.43 -23.94 4.66
C PRO A 188 4.97 -23.55 4.98
N PHE A 189 4.64 -23.36 6.26
CA PHE A 189 3.34 -22.89 6.72
C PHE A 189 3.09 -21.39 6.45
N LEU A 190 4.15 -20.59 6.35
CA LEU A 190 4.11 -19.19 5.90
C LEU A 190 4.27 -19.07 4.38
N CYS A 191 4.60 -20.14 3.66
CA CYS A 191 4.76 -20.10 2.20
C CYS A 191 3.41 -19.93 1.45
N VAL A 192 2.30 -20.32 2.10
CA VAL A 192 0.94 -19.97 1.65
C VAL A 192 0.74 -18.43 1.63
N SER A 193 1.52 -17.68 2.41
CA SER A 193 1.40 -16.22 2.50
C SER A 193 2.04 -15.46 1.34
N HIS A 194 2.79 -16.11 0.43
CA HIS A 194 3.30 -15.46 -0.80
C HIS A 194 2.39 -15.64 -2.02
N ALA A 195 1.40 -16.54 -1.92
CA ALA A 195 0.21 -16.56 -2.78
C ALA A 195 -0.97 -15.80 -2.14
N SER A 196 -0.74 -15.08 -1.03
CA SER A 196 -1.77 -14.60 -0.10
C SER A 196 -2.76 -13.61 -0.65
N GLY A 197 -2.35 -12.63 -1.48
CA GLY A 197 -3.25 -11.54 -1.86
C GLY A 197 -4.51 -12.09 -2.51
N VAL A 198 -4.35 -12.77 -3.64
CA VAL A 198 -5.49 -13.32 -4.40
C VAL A 198 -6.27 -14.35 -3.57
N PHE A 199 -5.60 -15.20 -2.79
CA PHE A 199 -6.28 -16.20 -1.97
C PHE A 199 -7.08 -15.57 -0.82
N ALA A 200 -6.55 -14.52 -0.17
CA ALA A 200 -7.26 -13.75 0.84
C ALA A 200 -8.49 -13.06 0.25
N TYR A 201 -8.41 -12.52 -0.96
CA TYR A 201 -9.58 -11.93 -1.64
C TYR A 201 -10.64 -12.98 -1.99
N LEU A 202 -10.24 -14.17 -2.42
CA LEU A 202 -11.17 -15.26 -2.65
C LEU A 202 -11.86 -15.69 -1.34
N LEU A 203 -11.13 -15.70 -0.21
CA LEU A 203 -11.71 -15.96 1.11
C LEU A 203 -12.64 -14.85 1.57
N ILE A 204 -12.30 -13.58 1.32
CA ILE A 204 -13.18 -12.42 1.62
C ILE A 204 -14.45 -12.50 0.77
N LEU A 205 -14.33 -12.75 -0.52
CA LEU A 205 -15.50 -12.91 -1.40
C LEU A 205 -16.34 -14.13 -1.01
N ALA A 206 -15.71 -15.26 -0.67
CA ALA A 206 -16.41 -16.45 -0.23
C ALA A 206 -17.12 -16.25 1.10
N SER A 207 -16.51 -15.56 2.06
CA SER A 207 -17.14 -15.24 3.34
C SER A 207 -18.30 -14.26 3.18
N ILE A 208 -18.14 -13.17 2.42
CA ILE A 208 -19.23 -12.24 2.09
C ILE A 208 -20.38 -12.99 1.41
N PHE A 209 -20.08 -13.84 0.43
CA PHE A 209 -21.08 -14.64 -0.25
C PHE A 209 -21.78 -15.62 0.69
N TRP A 210 -21.03 -16.29 1.57
CA TRP A 210 -21.56 -17.24 2.53
C TRP A 210 -22.51 -16.57 3.52
N VAL A 211 -22.10 -15.45 4.11
CA VAL A 211 -22.91 -14.64 5.03
C VAL A 211 -24.18 -14.15 4.33
N GLY A 212 -24.04 -13.63 3.11
CA GLY A 212 -25.19 -13.13 2.32
C GLY A 212 -26.18 -14.23 1.91
N ALA A 213 -25.69 -15.44 1.59
CA ALA A 213 -26.51 -16.54 1.10
C ALA A 213 -27.10 -17.44 2.21
N PHE A 214 -26.37 -17.65 3.31
CA PHE A 214 -26.70 -18.67 4.32
C PHE A 214 -26.97 -18.10 5.72
N GLU A 215 -26.49 -16.90 6.06
CA GLU A 215 -26.68 -16.30 7.40
C GLU A 215 -27.86 -15.31 7.46
N GLY A 216 -28.69 -15.25 6.41
CA GLY A 216 -29.97 -14.54 6.44
C GLY A 216 -29.89 -13.03 6.23
N VAL A 217 -28.72 -12.45 5.95
CA VAL A 217 -28.55 -11.03 5.57
C VAL A 217 -29.24 -10.74 4.23
N GLY A 218 -29.13 -11.67 3.27
CA GLY A 218 -29.69 -11.54 1.93
C GLY A 218 -29.03 -10.44 1.09
N PHE A 219 -29.39 -10.37 -0.19
CA PHE A 219 -28.89 -9.37 -1.15
C PHE A 219 -29.98 -8.36 -1.58
N LYS A 220 -30.96 -8.14 -0.71
CA LYS A 220 -32.21 -7.47 -1.07
C LYS A 220 -32.45 -6.21 -0.24
N ASN A 221 -31.46 -5.32 -0.24
CA ASN A 221 -31.66 -3.98 0.29
C ASN A 221 -32.32 -3.08 -0.77
N ASN A 222 -33.53 -2.60 -0.48
CA ASN A 222 -34.32 -1.73 -1.37
C ASN A 222 -33.89 -0.25 -1.32
N ASP A 223 -32.86 0.07 -0.52
CA ASP A 223 -32.37 1.42 -0.30
C ASP A 223 -31.41 1.84 -1.44
N SER A 224 -31.96 2.05 -2.63
CA SER A 224 -31.22 2.42 -3.84
C SER A 224 -31.02 3.93 -3.94
N LYS A 225 -30.24 4.52 -3.02
CA LYS A 225 -29.83 5.91 -3.17
C LYS A 225 -28.82 6.02 -4.32
N ILE A 226 -29.27 6.63 -5.41
CA ILE A 226 -28.47 6.76 -6.64
C ILE A 226 -27.24 7.63 -6.41
N PHE A 227 -27.37 8.72 -5.66
CA PHE A 227 -26.26 9.64 -5.39
C PHE A 227 -26.48 10.42 -4.08
N ARG A 228 -25.42 10.57 -3.28
CA ARG A 228 -25.42 11.33 -2.01
C ARG A 228 -24.29 12.35 -2.03
N ILE A 229 -24.61 13.60 -2.36
CA ILE A 229 -23.60 14.66 -2.51
C ILE A 229 -22.78 14.88 -1.22
N ASN A 230 -23.40 14.76 -0.05
CA ASN A 230 -22.72 14.91 1.24
C ASN A 230 -21.67 13.83 1.51
N GLY A 231 -21.80 12.63 0.90
CA GLY A 231 -20.85 11.53 1.09
C GLY A 231 -19.85 11.38 -0.05
N VAL A 232 -19.91 12.20 -1.10
CA VAL A 232 -19.00 12.12 -2.26
C VAL A 232 -17.56 12.31 -1.84
N THR A 233 -17.27 13.27 -0.97
CA THR A 233 -15.89 13.52 -0.50
C THR A 233 -15.32 12.29 0.21
N THR A 234 -16.11 11.65 1.08
CA THR A 234 -15.74 10.42 1.78
C THR A 234 -15.49 9.28 0.79
N SER A 235 -16.36 9.11 -0.21
CA SER A 235 -16.16 8.10 -1.26
C SER A 235 -14.89 8.35 -2.06
N VAL A 236 -14.65 9.60 -2.48
CA VAL A 236 -13.44 9.99 -3.23
C VAL A 236 -12.19 9.66 -2.42
N SER A 237 -12.13 10.02 -1.14
CA SER A 237 -10.95 9.77 -0.31
C SER A 237 -10.69 8.29 -0.10
N LEU A 238 -11.73 7.49 0.14
CA LEU A 238 -11.59 6.04 0.34
C LEU A 238 -11.21 5.32 -0.96
N TYR A 239 -11.81 5.70 -2.09
CA TYR A 239 -11.40 5.15 -3.39
C TYR A 239 -9.98 5.58 -3.78
N ALA A 240 -9.57 6.81 -3.48
CA ALA A 240 -8.20 7.26 -3.70
C ALA A 240 -7.20 6.47 -2.84
N PHE A 241 -7.55 6.21 -1.57
CA PHE A 241 -6.77 5.38 -0.67
C PHE A 241 -6.58 3.95 -1.22
N CYS A 242 -7.60 3.37 -1.87
CA CYS A 242 -7.50 2.04 -2.49
C CYS A 242 -6.47 1.93 -3.62
N TYR A 243 -6.15 3.04 -4.31
CA TYR A 243 -5.17 3.08 -5.41
C TYR A 243 -3.88 3.83 -5.04
N CYS A 244 -3.62 3.98 -3.74
CA CYS A 244 -2.45 4.66 -3.19
C CYS A 244 -1.21 3.74 -3.23
N ALA A 245 -0.65 3.54 -4.43
CA ALA A 245 0.50 2.63 -4.65
C ALA A 245 1.66 3.28 -5.42
N HIS A 246 1.56 4.59 -5.71
CA HIS A 246 2.56 5.35 -6.47
C HIS A 246 4.01 5.24 -5.91
N PRO A 247 4.22 5.22 -4.58
CA PRO A 247 5.55 5.05 -4.00
C PRO A 247 6.26 3.75 -4.38
N VAL A 248 5.48 2.69 -4.62
CA VAL A 248 6.00 1.35 -4.84
C VAL A 248 6.34 1.11 -6.31
N PHE A 249 5.74 1.86 -7.23
CA PHE A 249 5.90 1.64 -8.67
C PHE A 249 7.36 1.75 -9.17
N PRO A 250 8.17 2.75 -8.75
CA PRO A 250 9.57 2.81 -9.17
C PRO A 250 10.40 1.62 -8.69
N THR A 251 10.24 1.23 -7.43
CA THR A 251 10.92 0.06 -6.85
C THR A 251 10.51 -1.23 -7.56
N LEU A 252 9.22 -1.37 -7.88
CA LEU A 252 8.73 -2.49 -8.66
C LEU A 252 9.33 -2.51 -10.07
N TYR A 253 9.39 -1.35 -10.74
CA TYR A 253 9.97 -1.20 -12.06
C TYR A 253 11.48 -1.53 -12.08
N THR A 254 12.27 -1.02 -11.13
CA THR A 254 13.72 -1.29 -11.07
C THR A 254 14.02 -2.75 -10.73
N SER A 255 13.15 -3.41 -9.95
CA SER A 255 13.31 -4.82 -9.58
C SER A 255 13.06 -5.79 -10.76
N MET A 256 12.29 -5.38 -11.77
CA MET A 256 11.92 -6.24 -12.90
C MET A 256 13.09 -6.59 -13.81
N LYS A 257 13.23 -7.89 -14.12
CA LYS A 257 14.17 -8.36 -15.15
C LYS A 257 13.86 -7.79 -16.54
N ASN A 258 12.58 -7.71 -16.91
CA ASN A 258 12.13 -7.19 -18.22
C ASN A 258 11.21 -5.99 -18.04
N LYS A 259 11.81 -4.80 -17.97
CA LYS A 259 11.12 -3.51 -17.80
C LYS A 259 10.08 -3.19 -18.88
N ARG A 260 10.22 -3.74 -20.11
CA ARG A 260 9.24 -3.55 -21.19
C ARG A 260 7.86 -4.10 -20.83
N GLN A 261 7.80 -5.13 -19.99
CA GLN A 261 6.56 -5.76 -19.56
C GLN A 261 5.84 -5.01 -18.44
N PHE A 262 6.48 -4.00 -17.81
CA PHE A 262 5.90 -3.28 -16.67
C PHE A 262 4.51 -2.73 -16.95
N SER A 263 4.30 -2.10 -18.12
CA SER A 263 2.98 -1.57 -18.51
C SER A 263 1.91 -2.66 -18.57
N ASN A 264 2.24 -3.83 -19.13
CA ASN A 264 1.29 -4.95 -19.20
C ASN A 264 0.97 -5.49 -17.81
N VAL A 265 1.99 -5.61 -16.94
CA VAL A 265 1.79 -6.02 -15.54
C VAL A 265 0.85 -5.03 -14.84
N MET A 266 1.09 -3.73 -14.95
CA MET A 266 0.24 -2.71 -14.32
C MET A 266 -1.20 -2.76 -14.83
N VAL A 267 -1.43 -2.87 -16.14
CA VAL A 267 -2.79 -2.98 -16.69
C VAL A 267 -3.52 -4.21 -16.12
N ILE A 268 -2.86 -5.37 -16.07
CA ILE A 268 -3.48 -6.59 -15.54
C ILE A 268 -3.74 -6.44 -14.03
N CYS A 269 -2.76 -5.96 -13.25
CA CYS A 269 -2.92 -5.74 -11.82
C CYS A 269 -4.09 -4.79 -11.53
N PHE A 270 -4.11 -3.61 -12.16
CA PHE A 270 -5.20 -2.64 -11.99
C PHE A 270 -6.56 -3.22 -12.39
N THR A 271 -6.64 -3.97 -13.50
CA THR A 271 -7.90 -4.59 -13.94
C THR A 271 -8.44 -5.56 -12.88
N ILE A 272 -7.57 -6.43 -12.36
CA ILE A 272 -7.96 -7.42 -11.35
C ILE A 272 -8.31 -6.76 -10.02
N CYS A 273 -7.52 -5.80 -9.55
CA CYS A 273 -7.80 -5.05 -8.32
C CYS A 273 -9.15 -4.33 -8.43
N THR A 274 -9.40 -3.66 -9.56
CA THR A 274 -10.65 -2.93 -9.81
C THR A 274 -11.85 -3.87 -9.81
N PHE A 275 -11.71 -5.05 -10.43
CA PHE A 275 -12.77 -6.06 -10.44
C PHE A 275 -13.09 -6.58 -9.03
N ILE A 276 -12.06 -6.89 -8.24
CA ILE A 276 -12.21 -7.35 -6.86
C ILE A 276 -12.87 -6.26 -6.00
N TYR A 277 -12.36 -5.04 -6.05
CA TYR A 277 -12.89 -3.90 -5.31
C TYR A 277 -14.34 -3.59 -5.69
N ALA A 278 -14.67 -3.55 -6.99
CA ALA A 278 -16.04 -3.35 -7.45
C ALA A 278 -16.98 -4.48 -6.96
N SER A 279 -16.52 -5.73 -7.02
CA SER A 279 -17.30 -6.88 -6.56
C SER A 279 -17.58 -6.80 -5.06
N VAL A 280 -16.56 -6.53 -4.25
CA VAL A 280 -16.70 -6.35 -2.79
C VAL A 280 -17.61 -5.16 -2.47
N ALA A 281 -17.45 -4.03 -3.17
CA ALA A 281 -18.27 -2.85 -2.99
C ALA A 281 -19.75 -3.14 -3.23
N ILE A 282 -20.06 -3.77 -4.37
CA ILE A 282 -21.43 -4.10 -4.78
C ILE A 282 -22.04 -5.11 -3.82
N LEU A 283 -21.34 -6.20 -3.51
CA LEU A 283 -21.84 -7.22 -2.59
C LEU A 283 -22.04 -6.66 -1.18
N GLY A 284 -21.07 -5.90 -0.66
CA GLY A 284 -21.17 -5.27 0.65
C GLY A 284 -22.32 -4.24 0.72
N TYR A 285 -22.51 -3.43 -0.32
CA TYR A 285 -23.66 -2.52 -0.41
C TYR A 285 -24.99 -3.29 -0.47
N LEU A 286 -25.07 -4.37 -1.25
CA LEU A 286 -26.30 -5.18 -1.35
C LEU A 286 -26.66 -5.88 -0.04
N MET A 287 -25.67 -6.24 0.76
CA MET A 287 -25.87 -6.86 2.07
C MET A 287 -26.24 -5.83 3.15
N TYR A 288 -25.52 -4.72 3.25
CA TYR A 288 -25.63 -3.81 4.39
C TYR A 288 -26.25 -2.44 4.06
N GLY A 289 -26.39 -2.08 2.78
CA GLY A 289 -27.14 -0.90 2.33
C GLY A 289 -26.56 0.42 2.83
N SER A 290 -27.43 1.35 3.24
CA SER A 290 -27.04 2.61 3.87
C SER A 290 -26.50 2.42 5.29
N ASN A 291 -26.73 1.25 5.90
CA ASN A 291 -26.19 0.84 7.19
C ASN A 291 -24.79 0.22 7.07
N VAL A 292 -24.02 0.47 6.01
CA VAL A 292 -22.60 0.05 6.01
C VAL A 292 -21.80 0.79 7.09
N GLU A 293 -22.26 1.97 7.55
CA GLU A 293 -21.76 2.58 8.80
C GLU A 293 -21.75 1.54 9.91
N SER A 294 -22.77 0.68 9.98
CA SER A 294 -22.92 -0.36 10.98
C SER A 294 -21.93 -1.54 10.85
N ILE A 295 -21.18 -1.70 9.76
CA ILE A 295 -20.05 -2.67 9.73
C ILE A 295 -18.83 -2.09 10.46
N THR A 296 -18.67 -0.76 10.40
CA THR A 296 -17.67 0.00 11.16
C THR A 296 -18.15 0.36 12.59
N ASP A 297 -19.46 0.62 12.78
CA ASP A 297 -20.11 1.15 13.99
C ASP A 297 -21.00 0.16 14.77
N ASN A 298 -21.47 -0.99 14.23
CA ASN A 298 -22.13 -2.02 15.07
C ASN A 298 -21.12 -2.74 15.97
N THR A 299 -19.84 -2.42 15.85
CA THR A 299 -18.85 -2.74 16.86
C THR A 299 -18.75 -1.71 17.98
N GLU A 300 -19.46 -0.59 17.89
CA GLU A 300 -19.58 0.43 18.95
C GLU A 300 -20.95 0.46 19.66
N SER A 301 -22.01 -0.20 19.15
CA SER A 301 -23.37 0.04 19.66
C SER A 301 -24.29 -1.19 19.70
N SER A 302 -23.80 -2.33 20.17
CA SER A 302 -24.69 -3.43 20.55
C SER A 302 -24.23 -3.99 21.90
N ASP A 303 -25.06 -3.70 22.90
CA ASP A 303 -24.94 -4.04 24.33
C ASP A 303 -24.46 -5.47 24.65
#